data_AF-A0A388T9V0-F1
#
_entry.id   AF-A0A388T9V0-F1
#
_cell.length_a   1.000
_cell.length_b   1.000
_cell.length_c   1.000
_cell.angle_alpha   90.00
_cell.angle_beta   90.00
_cell.angle_gamma   90.00
#
_symmetry.space_group_name_H-M   'P 1'
#
loop_
_entity.id
_entity.type
_entity.pdbx_description
1 polymer ?
#
loop_
_entity_poly.entity_id
_entity_poly.type
_entity_poly.pdbx_seq_one_letter_code
_entity_poly.pdbx_strand_id
1 'polypeptide(L)'
;MRKILVLLLLCAVGLAFELADLYYRQKFSGDVVVIHKQKKYLTLHKSGAAYRYPIATGRNTGDKQAVGDRRTPEGIFRIVSIEPSETWAFDFDDGLGPITGAYGPWFLRFNGKWDGIGIHGTHDETTIGLDDTHGCIRLRNADLRELKDRVTLNYPVIVLP
;
A
#
# COMPACT_ATOMS: atom_id res chain seq x y z
N MET A 1 -11.96 23.43 -27.61
CA MET A 1 -10.64 23.67 -27.00
C MET A 1 -10.52 23.17 -25.56
N ARG A 2 -11.37 23.61 -24.60
CA ARG A 2 -11.27 23.18 -23.18
C ARG A 2 -11.38 21.66 -22.94
N LYS A 3 -12.26 20.95 -23.66
CA LYS A 3 -12.41 19.48 -23.56
C LYS A 3 -11.20 18.71 -24.10
N ILE A 4 -10.59 19.21 -25.18
CA ILE A 4 -9.39 18.62 -25.79
C ILE A 4 -8.19 18.82 -24.84
N LEU A 5 -8.06 19.99 -24.23
CA LEU A 5 -7.01 20.28 -23.25
C LEU A 5 -7.11 19.38 -22.00
N VAL A 6 -8.31 19.17 -21.47
CA VAL A 6 -8.53 18.26 -20.32
C VAL A 6 -8.18 16.81 -20.67
N LEU A 7 -8.57 16.33 -21.86
CA LEU A 7 -8.25 14.98 -22.30
C LEU A 7 -6.73 14.77 -22.45
N LEU A 8 -6.02 15.74 -23.05
CA LEU A 8 -4.56 15.71 -23.18
C LEU A 8 -3.85 15.70 -21.82
N LEU A 9 -4.34 16.48 -20.85
CA LEU A 9 -3.82 16.49 -19.49
C LEU A 9 -4.02 15.14 -18.79
N LEU A 10 -5.20 14.53 -18.90
CA LEU A 10 -5.46 13.21 -18.32
C LEU A 10 -4.57 12.13 -18.93
N CYS A 11 -4.36 12.17 -20.26
CA CYS A 11 -3.44 11.28 -20.94
C CYS A 11 -1.99 11.46 -20.47
N ALA A 12 -1.53 12.71 -20.30
CA ALA A 12 -0.18 13.01 -19.82
C ALA A 12 0.06 12.50 -18.39
N VAL A 13 -0.94 12.65 -17.50
CA VAL A 13 -0.89 12.14 -16.12
C VAL A 13 -0.84 10.62 -16.11
N GLY A 14 -1.69 9.96 -16.91
CA GLY A 14 -1.66 8.50 -17.05
C GLY A 14 -0.29 7.99 -17.53
N LEU A 15 0.29 8.64 -18.55
CA LEU A 15 1.61 8.31 -19.06
C LEU A 15 2.72 8.51 -18.01
N ALA A 16 2.64 9.56 -17.19
CA ALA A 16 3.61 9.80 -16.13
C ALA A 16 3.64 8.68 -15.08
N PHE A 17 2.47 8.11 -14.73
CA PHE A 17 2.40 6.96 -13.82
C PHE A 17 3.04 5.70 -14.41
N GLU A 18 2.78 5.41 -15.69
CA GLU A 18 3.38 4.25 -16.36
C GLU A 18 4.89 4.41 -16.52
N LEU A 19 5.36 5.62 -16.83
CA LEU A 19 6.80 5.93 -16.87
C LEU A 19 7.45 5.81 -15.49
N ALA A 20 6.76 6.22 -14.42
CA ALA A 20 7.26 6.05 -13.05
C ALA A 20 7.36 4.57 -12.67
N ASP A 21 6.35 3.76 -12.98
CA ASP A 21 6.37 2.31 -12.77
C ASP A 21 7.55 1.67 -13.52
N LEU A 22 7.71 1.96 -14.81
CA LEU A 22 8.83 1.49 -15.61
C LEU A 22 10.19 1.91 -15.05
N TYR A 23 10.33 3.17 -14.63
CA TYR A 23 11.55 3.69 -14.02
C TYR A 23 11.90 2.93 -12.74
N TYR A 24 10.95 2.72 -11.83
CA TYR A 24 11.22 2.02 -10.58
C TYR A 24 11.48 0.54 -10.79
N ARG A 25 10.76 -0.11 -11.70
CA ARG A 25 11.06 -1.49 -12.10
C ARG A 25 12.49 -1.59 -12.63
N GLN A 26 12.94 -0.67 -13.49
CA GLN A 26 14.32 -0.67 -13.96
C GLN A 26 15.32 -0.41 -12.82
N LYS A 27 15.03 0.56 -11.94
CA LYS A 27 15.88 0.94 -10.80
C LYS A 27 16.13 -0.22 -9.83
N PHE A 28 15.17 -1.11 -9.66
CA PHE A 28 15.25 -2.26 -8.75
C PHE A 28 15.39 -3.60 -9.48
N SER A 29 15.95 -3.59 -10.70
CA SER A 29 16.21 -4.81 -11.49
C SER A 29 14.98 -5.69 -11.73
N GLY A 30 13.79 -5.10 -11.72
CA GLY A 30 12.51 -5.76 -11.90
C GLY A 30 11.84 -6.26 -10.62
N ASP A 31 12.51 -6.22 -9.46
CA ASP A 31 12.01 -6.76 -8.20
C ASP A 31 11.59 -5.63 -7.24
N VAL A 32 10.30 -5.33 -7.21
CA VAL A 32 9.75 -4.19 -6.44
C VAL A 32 8.26 -4.34 -6.18
N VAL A 33 7.82 -3.86 -5.02
CA VAL A 33 6.39 -3.67 -4.73
C VAL A 33 6.01 -2.23 -5.10
N VAL A 34 5.04 -2.05 -5.99
CA VAL A 34 4.51 -0.74 -6.38
C VAL A 34 3.06 -0.62 -5.93
N ILE A 35 2.78 0.39 -5.11
CA ILE A 35 1.47 0.67 -4.54
C ILE A 35 0.91 1.90 -5.22
N HIS A 36 -0.28 1.80 -5.81
CA HIS A 36 -1.00 2.93 -6.39
C HIS A 36 -2.21 3.26 -5.51
N LYS A 37 -2.13 4.36 -4.75
CA LYS A 37 -3.19 4.73 -3.80
C LYS A 37 -4.50 5.08 -4.51
N GLN A 38 -4.46 5.90 -5.55
CA GLN A 38 -5.65 6.29 -6.32
C GLN A 38 -6.27 5.12 -7.09
N LYS A 39 -5.44 4.22 -7.62
CA LYS A 39 -5.91 3.06 -8.38
C LYS A 39 -6.30 1.86 -7.49
N LYS A 40 -6.04 1.93 -6.18
CA LYS A 40 -6.38 0.91 -5.17
C LYS A 40 -5.84 -0.48 -5.48
N TYR A 41 -4.61 -0.54 -5.97
CA TYR A 41 -3.90 -1.81 -6.09
C TYR A 41 -2.43 -1.71 -5.73
N LEU A 42 -1.88 -2.83 -5.30
CA LEU A 42 -0.47 -3.12 -5.12
C LEU A 42 -0.06 -4.11 -6.23
N THR A 43 1.07 -3.86 -6.89
CA THR A 43 1.69 -4.79 -7.84
C THR A 43 3.04 -5.23 -7.30
N LEU A 44 3.22 -6.53 -7.10
CA LEU A 44 4.52 -7.15 -6.86
C LEU A 44 5.13 -7.51 -8.21
N HIS A 45 6.26 -6.91 -8.55
CA HIS A 45 7.11 -7.38 -9.62
C HIS A 45 8.20 -8.27 -9.02
N LYS A 46 8.33 -9.50 -9.49
CA LYS A 46 9.35 -10.44 -9.02
C LYS A 46 9.80 -11.36 -10.15
N SER A 47 11.10 -11.34 -10.46
CA SER A 47 11.74 -12.24 -11.43
C SER A 47 11.03 -12.24 -12.79
N GLY A 48 10.60 -11.06 -13.24
CA GLY A 48 9.88 -10.86 -14.50
C GLY A 48 8.36 -11.13 -14.45
N ALA A 49 7.83 -11.71 -13.36
CA ALA A 49 6.39 -11.86 -13.15
C ALA A 49 5.79 -10.64 -12.44
N ALA A 50 4.49 -10.40 -12.63
CA ALA A 50 3.73 -9.35 -11.95
C ALA A 50 2.47 -9.95 -11.29
N TYR A 51 2.29 -9.69 -10.00
CA TYR A 51 1.13 -10.11 -9.22
C TYR A 51 0.42 -8.87 -8.69
N ARG A 52 -0.89 -8.75 -8.94
CA ARG A 52 -1.66 -7.55 -8.56
C ARG A 52 -2.71 -7.89 -7.53
N TYR A 53 -2.76 -7.09 -6.48
CA TYR A 53 -3.66 -7.25 -5.34
C TYR A 53 -4.45 -5.97 -5.12
N PRO A 54 -5.79 -6.01 -4.94
CA PRO A 54 -6.55 -4.86 -4.53
C PRO A 54 -6.20 -4.49 -3.08
N ILE A 55 -6.22 -3.19 -2.76
CA ILE A 55 -5.81 -2.69 -1.45
C ILE A 55 -6.80 -1.66 -0.90
N ALA A 56 -6.78 -1.48 0.42
CA ALA A 56 -7.27 -0.25 1.05
C ALA A 56 -6.10 0.61 1.53
N THR A 57 -6.28 1.94 1.48
CA THR A 57 -5.28 2.93 1.89
C THR A 57 -5.86 3.90 2.91
N GLY A 58 -5.02 4.83 3.38
CA GLY A 58 -5.42 5.84 4.35
C GLY A 58 -6.67 6.60 3.93
N ARG A 59 -7.58 6.85 4.88
CA ARG A 59 -8.83 7.59 4.65
C ARG A 59 -8.64 8.95 3.96
N ASN A 60 -7.51 9.61 4.19
CA ASN A 60 -7.20 10.89 3.60
C ASN A 60 -6.24 10.74 2.41
N THR A 61 -6.48 11.51 1.36
CA THR A 61 -5.65 11.52 0.14
C THR A 61 -4.38 12.37 0.29
N GLY A 62 -3.43 12.16 -0.62
CA GLY A 62 -2.14 12.83 -0.66
C GLY A 62 -1.10 12.25 0.30
N ASP A 63 0.11 12.79 0.25
CA ASP A 63 1.22 12.35 1.09
C ASP A 63 1.00 12.67 2.58
N LYS A 64 1.50 11.79 3.45
CA LYS A 64 1.38 11.91 4.89
C LYS A 64 2.14 13.11 5.42
N GLN A 65 1.45 13.95 6.20
CA GLN A 65 1.99 15.20 6.74
C GLN A 65 2.14 15.19 8.27
N ALA A 66 1.38 14.34 8.97
CA ALA A 66 1.43 14.24 10.43
C ALA A 66 1.02 12.85 10.95
N VAL A 67 1.39 12.55 12.19
CA VAL A 67 0.85 11.38 12.92
C VAL A 67 -0.67 11.56 13.07
N GLY A 68 -1.42 10.47 12.86
CA GLY A 68 -2.88 10.49 12.98
C GLY A 68 -3.65 11.13 11.81
N ASP A 69 -2.97 11.72 10.81
CA ASP A 69 -3.65 12.37 9.68
C ASP A 69 -4.36 11.41 8.69
N ARG A 70 -4.35 10.11 8.98
CA ARG A 70 -4.96 9.03 8.19
C ARG A 70 -4.56 9.02 6.71
N ARG A 71 -3.37 9.52 6.38
CA ARG A 71 -2.78 9.40 5.04
C ARG A 71 -1.78 8.26 4.99
N THR A 72 -1.74 7.55 3.88
CA THR A 72 -0.63 6.63 3.54
C THR A 72 0.52 7.45 2.95
N PRO A 73 1.75 7.36 3.49
CA PRO A 73 2.88 8.13 3.01
C PRO A 73 3.29 7.71 1.60
N GLU A 74 3.67 8.68 0.78
CA GLU A 74 4.16 8.49 -0.59
C GLU A 74 5.70 8.46 -0.60
N GLY A 75 6.29 7.77 -1.58
CA GLY A 75 7.74 7.70 -1.74
C GLY A 75 8.31 6.29 -1.76
N ILE A 76 9.59 6.18 -1.41
CA ILE A 76 10.38 4.95 -1.50
C ILE A 76 10.67 4.42 -0.10
N PHE A 77 10.32 3.17 0.13
CA PHE A 77 10.47 2.47 1.39
C PHE A 77 11.13 1.09 1.17
N ARG A 78 11.40 0.41 2.28
CA ARG A 78 11.81 -0.98 2.34
C ARG A 78 11.06 -1.70 3.44
N ILE A 79 10.78 -2.98 3.23
CA ILE A 79 10.26 -3.85 4.28
C ILE A 79 11.38 -4.13 5.28
N VAL A 80 11.26 -3.64 6.51
CA VAL A 80 12.29 -3.79 7.56
C VAL A 80 11.96 -4.84 8.61
N SER A 81 10.69 -5.22 8.74
CA SER A 81 10.27 -6.37 9.54
C SER A 81 9.08 -7.07 8.88
N ILE A 82 8.97 -8.37 9.14
CA ILE A 82 7.82 -9.21 8.78
C ILE A 82 7.43 -9.93 10.07
N GLU A 83 6.29 -9.55 10.64
CA GLU A 83 5.89 -9.91 11.99
C GLU A 83 4.57 -10.70 11.95
N PRO A 84 4.45 -11.83 12.67
CA PRO A 84 3.16 -12.48 12.85
C PRO A 84 2.24 -11.55 13.64
N SER A 85 1.05 -11.28 13.11
CA SER A 85 0.15 -10.27 13.66
C SER A 85 -1.26 -10.78 13.95
N GLU A 86 -1.48 -12.10 13.91
CA GLU A 86 -2.80 -12.72 14.07
C GLU A 86 -3.52 -12.31 15.35
N THR A 87 -2.77 -12.03 16.42
CA THR A 87 -3.30 -11.69 17.74
C THR A 87 -3.26 -10.19 18.04
N TRP A 88 -2.73 -9.38 17.13
CA TRP A 88 -2.61 -7.95 17.37
C TRP A 88 -3.98 -7.30 17.36
N ALA A 89 -4.25 -6.51 18.40
CA ALA A 89 -5.50 -5.80 18.54
C ALA A 89 -5.35 -4.32 18.16
N PHE A 90 -6.41 -3.73 17.63
CA PHE A 90 -6.50 -2.30 17.37
C PHE A 90 -7.87 -1.78 17.75
N ASP A 91 -7.92 -0.63 18.41
CA ASP A 91 -9.15 0.09 18.71
C ASP A 91 -9.41 1.10 17.59
N PHE A 92 -10.59 1.04 16.98
CA PHE A 92 -10.99 1.90 15.86
C PHE A 92 -11.67 3.20 16.30
N ASP A 93 -11.73 3.45 17.62
CA ASP A 93 -12.38 4.60 18.23
C ASP A 93 -13.89 4.69 17.91
N ASP A 94 -14.55 3.54 17.70
CA ASP A 94 -15.98 3.43 17.37
C ASP A 94 -16.87 3.16 18.61
N GLY A 95 -16.25 3.03 19.79
CA GLY A 95 -16.92 2.72 21.04
C GLY A 95 -17.19 1.22 21.27
N LEU A 96 -16.76 0.34 20.35
CA LEU A 96 -16.87 -1.11 20.48
C LEU A 96 -15.62 -1.75 21.13
N GLY A 97 -14.56 -0.95 21.27
CA GLY A 97 -13.29 -1.37 21.85
C GLY A 97 -12.37 -2.08 20.86
N PRO A 98 -11.23 -2.61 21.34
CA PRO A 98 -10.22 -3.18 20.47
C PRO A 98 -10.66 -4.50 19.83
N ILE A 99 -10.39 -4.63 18.53
CA ILE A 99 -10.63 -5.86 17.77
C ILE A 99 -9.32 -6.67 17.69
N THR A 100 -9.29 -7.86 18.29
CA THR A 100 -8.18 -8.81 18.14
C THR A 100 -8.10 -9.33 16.71
N GLY A 101 -6.88 -9.42 16.16
CA GLY A 101 -6.67 -9.84 14.77
C GLY A 101 -6.93 -8.74 13.75
N ALA A 102 -7.00 -7.47 14.19
CA ALA A 102 -7.25 -6.31 13.34
C ALA A 102 -6.26 -6.18 12.17
N TYR A 103 -5.05 -6.72 12.32
CA TYR A 103 -3.97 -6.66 11.35
C TYR A 103 -3.87 -7.90 10.45
N GLY A 104 -4.70 -8.92 10.64
CA GLY A 104 -4.60 -10.18 9.90
C GLY A 104 -3.31 -10.95 10.21
N PRO A 105 -2.86 -11.87 9.32
CA PRO A 105 -1.81 -12.83 9.66
C PRO A 105 -0.39 -12.27 9.71
N TRP A 106 -0.10 -11.20 8.97
CA TRP A 106 1.25 -10.65 8.92
C TRP A 106 1.25 -9.13 8.88
N PHE A 107 2.26 -8.52 9.47
CA PHE A 107 2.58 -7.12 9.34
C PHE A 107 3.96 -6.95 8.70
N LEU A 108 3.99 -6.35 7.50
CA LEU A 108 5.20 -6.05 6.74
C LEU A 108 5.53 -4.57 6.93
N ARG A 109 6.39 -4.26 7.90
CA ARG A 109 6.69 -2.89 8.33
C ARG A 109 7.61 -2.18 7.36
N PHE A 110 7.32 -0.90 7.11
CA PHE A 110 8.20 -0.04 6.31
C PHE A 110 9.23 0.66 7.20
N ASN A 111 10.39 0.98 6.62
CA ASN A 111 11.23 2.06 7.15
C ASN A 111 10.56 3.43 6.90
N GLY A 112 11.13 4.49 7.47
CA GLY A 112 10.77 5.86 7.11
C GLY A 112 10.59 6.75 8.33
N LYS A 113 10.09 7.97 8.08
CA LYS A 113 9.82 8.99 9.10
C LYS A 113 8.62 8.66 9.99
N TRP A 114 7.69 7.87 9.48
CA TRP A 114 6.40 7.62 10.13
C TRP A 114 6.39 6.24 10.75
N ASP A 115 6.23 6.18 12.06
CA ASP A 115 6.13 4.92 12.77
C ASP A 115 4.80 4.20 12.47
N GLY A 116 4.83 2.87 12.54
CA GLY A 116 3.63 2.05 12.44
C GLY A 116 3.04 1.91 11.03
N ILE A 117 3.75 2.34 9.98
CA ILE A 117 3.30 2.16 8.59
C ILE A 117 3.81 0.83 8.02
N GLY A 118 2.94 0.11 7.33
CA GLY A 118 3.29 -1.13 6.66
C GLY A 118 2.15 -1.68 5.82
N ILE A 119 2.38 -2.87 5.27
CA ILE A 119 1.37 -3.69 4.61
C ILE A 119 0.89 -4.73 5.61
N HIS A 120 -0.42 -4.89 5.76
CA HIS A 120 -0.99 -5.93 6.61
C HIS A 120 -2.34 -6.41 6.09
N GLY A 121 -2.94 -7.36 6.79
CA GLY A 121 -4.22 -7.97 6.44
C GLY A 121 -5.36 -7.13 6.97
N THR A 122 -6.51 -7.74 7.23
CA THR A 122 -7.64 -7.02 7.84
C THR A 122 -8.59 -7.98 8.52
N HIS A 123 -9.28 -7.50 9.55
CA HIS A 123 -10.42 -8.19 10.14
C HIS A 123 -11.71 -7.98 9.32
N ASP A 124 -11.75 -6.93 8.49
CA ASP A 124 -12.86 -6.61 7.60
C ASP A 124 -12.37 -6.45 6.16
N GLU A 125 -12.56 -7.49 5.34
CA GLU A 125 -12.17 -7.52 3.92
C GLU A 125 -13.12 -6.71 3.02
N THR A 126 -14.28 -6.27 3.53
CA THR A 126 -15.20 -5.44 2.74
C THR A 126 -14.65 -4.02 2.52
N THR A 127 -13.66 -3.62 3.33
CA THR A 127 -12.96 -2.32 3.20
C THR A 127 -11.95 -2.28 2.03
N ILE A 128 -11.59 -3.43 1.45
CA ILE A 128 -10.62 -3.51 0.37
C ILE A 128 -11.15 -2.81 -0.89
N GLY A 129 -10.35 -1.89 -1.44
CA GLY A 129 -10.73 -0.99 -2.53
C GLY A 129 -11.15 0.41 -2.06
N LEU A 130 -11.20 0.66 -0.74
CA LEU A 130 -11.63 1.94 -0.16
C LEU A 130 -10.48 2.74 0.46
N ASP A 131 -10.77 4.00 0.76
CA ASP A 131 -9.95 4.87 1.63
C ASP A 131 -10.47 4.77 3.07
N ASP A 132 -9.94 3.82 3.84
CA ASP A 132 -10.49 3.47 5.16
C ASP A 132 -9.43 3.28 6.26
N THR A 133 -8.15 3.17 5.91
CA THR A 133 -7.12 2.86 6.91
C THR A 133 -6.66 4.12 7.68
N HIS A 134 -5.90 3.90 8.75
CA HIS A 134 -5.20 4.95 9.49
C HIS A 134 -3.84 5.35 8.87
N GLY A 135 -3.50 4.80 7.70
CA GLY A 135 -2.27 5.09 6.96
C GLY A 135 -1.56 3.84 6.41
N CYS A 136 -1.81 2.68 7.00
CA CYS A 136 -1.30 1.40 6.48
C CYS A 136 -1.96 1.01 5.14
N ILE A 137 -1.38 0.00 4.49
CA ILE A 137 -1.94 -0.63 3.29
C ILE A 137 -2.56 -1.96 3.72
N ARG A 138 -3.88 -2.08 3.61
CA ARG A 138 -4.59 -3.33 3.92
C ARG A 138 -4.77 -4.16 2.66
N LEU A 139 -4.51 -5.46 2.76
CA LEU A 139 -4.86 -6.48 1.78
C LEU A 139 -5.90 -7.43 2.39
N ARG A 140 -6.54 -8.23 1.53
CA ARG A 140 -7.20 -9.46 1.99
C ARG A 140 -6.18 -10.39 2.62
N ASN A 141 -6.61 -11.20 3.58
CA ASN A 141 -5.71 -12.08 4.31
C ASN A 141 -5.08 -13.15 3.41
N ALA A 142 -5.79 -13.62 2.37
CA ALA A 142 -5.25 -14.55 1.39
C ALA A 142 -4.16 -13.89 0.53
N ASP A 143 -4.45 -12.72 -0.05
CA ASP A 143 -3.52 -11.93 -0.87
C ASP A 143 -2.23 -11.60 -0.10
N LEU A 144 -2.36 -11.26 1.19
CA LEU A 144 -1.22 -10.99 2.06
C LEU A 144 -0.33 -12.22 2.26
N ARG A 145 -0.91 -13.41 2.44
CA ARG A 145 -0.12 -14.64 2.61
C ARG A 145 0.71 -14.90 1.35
N GLU A 146 0.10 -14.74 0.17
CA GLU A 146 0.83 -14.86 -1.10
C GLU A 146 1.96 -13.83 -1.23
N LEU A 147 1.68 -12.56 -0.91
CA LEU A 147 2.68 -11.50 -0.93
C LEU A 147 3.84 -11.81 0.01
N LYS A 148 3.54 -12.19 1.26
CA LYS A 148 4.52 -12.51 2.31
C LYS A 148 5.45 -13.64 1.89
N ASP A 149 4.95 -14.64 1.15
CA ASP A 149 5.79 -15.75 0.68
C ASP A 149 6.70 -15.37 -0.51
N ARG A 150 6.52 -14.18 -1.07
CA ARG A 150 7.29 -13.68 -2.23
C ARG A 150 8.22 -12.53 -1.89
N VAL A 151 8.00 -11.82 -0.80
CA VAL A 151 8.88 -10.73 -0.36
C VAL A 151 9.79 -11.17 0.79
N THR A 152 10.90 -10.46 0.94
CA THR A 152 11.87 -10.68 2.02
C THR A 152 12.20 -9.36 2.71
N LEU A 153 13.01 -9.40 3.77
CA LEU A 153 13.55 -8.18 4.35
C LEU A 153 14.32 -7.37 3.30
N ASN A 154 14.27 -6.05 3.46
CA ASN A 154 14.80 -5.04 2.56
C ASN A 154 14.16 -4.98 1.17
N TYR A 155 13.07 -5.70 0.89
CA TYR A 155 12.38 -5.61 -0.39
C TYR A 155 11.94 -4.15 -0.66
N PRO A 156 12.23 -3.57 -1.82
CA PRO A 156 11.88 -2.19 -2.11
C PRO A 156 10.36 -2.05 -2.30
N VAL A 157 9.82 -0.97 -1.74
CA VAL A 157 8.41 -0.62 -1.84
C VAL A 157 8.30 0.82 -2.33
N ILE A 158 7.46 1.06 -3.32
CA ILE A 158 7.17 2.37 -3.86
C ILE A 158 5.70 2.65 -3.63
N VAL A 159 5.40 3.76 -2.98
CA VAL A 159 4.03 4.25 -2.81
C VAL A 159 3.84 5.47 -3.71
N LEU A 160 3.01 5.28 -4.73
CA LEU A 160 2.60 6.30 -5.68
C LEU A 160 1.22 6.84 -5.30
N PRO A 161 0.89 8.07 -5.72
CA PRO A 161 -0.43 8.66 -5.57
C PRO A 161 -1.59 7.77 -6.04
#